data_AF-A0A1J4KLA9-F1
#
_entry.id   AF-A0A1J4KLA9-F1
#
_cell.length_a   1.000
_cell.length_b   1.000
_cell.length_c   1.000
_cell.angle_alpha   90.00
_cell.angle_beta   90.00
_cell.angle_gamma   90.00
#
_symmetry.space_group_name_H-M   'P 1'
#
loop_
_entity.id
_entity.type
_entity.pdbx_description
1 polymer ?
#
loop_
_entity_poly.entity_id
_entity_poly.type
_entity_poly.pdbx_seq_one_letter_code
_entity_poly.pdbx_strand_id
1 'polypeptide(L)'
;MKALTISNRGLSNLQSYLQDDNTFLFKIGERKLKVHQILAAFISPKVAHMHTIDPTLESFEINLTSKSIFYQQYKTYALTTGKDKVEEKIINIITSITEGIPLNAVPDDHDLYHFLSKVLDNPEIYTAFTTIFPFEININNCLSTLYQIISTSSNFNAENDEFENPEFQRVVNFIASNFGTLLEKKVSRFSLFDIPLNILIIILRKENLNIKNVDSFASFILDLSLKGLLTKENEVDFLELIDFSHISGPIFTKVMDQLDPKNFNSFIWQKLLACFPKYEGSQILNNPKKRSNSNNNISQTPSNKAEGIIKN
;
A
#
# COMPACT_ATOMS: atom_id res chain seq x y z
N MET A 1 10.72 -27.26 7.61
CA MET A 1 9.66 -27.46 8.63
C MET A 1 10.24 -27.11 9.98
N LYS A 2 9.54 -26.34 10.80
CA LYS A 2 9.97 -26.00 12.16
C LYS A 2 8.76 -26.16 13.10
N ALA A 3 9.02 -26.58 14.32
CA ALA A 3 7.97 -26.77 15.32
C ALA A 3 7.55 -25.42 15.91
N LEU A 4 6.27 -25.09 15.79
CA LEU A 4 5.61 -23.92 16.36
C LEU A 4 4.91 -24.33 17.66
N THR A 5 5.31 -23.74 18.78
CA THR A 5 4.72 -24.06 20.09
C THR A 5 3.79 -22.92 20.50
N ILE A 6 2.50 -23.11 20.28
CA ILE A 6 1.43 -22.33 20.89
C ILE A 6 0.56 -23.35 21.60
N SER A 7 0.38 -23.21 22.91
CA SER A 7 -0.28 -24.24 23.70
C SER A 7 -1.11 -23.65 24.81
N ASN A 8 -2.23 -24.30 25.11
CA ASN A 8 -3.03 -24.06 26.30
C ASN A 8 -2.44 -24.72 27.57
N ARG A 9 -1.15 -25.09 27.61
CA ARG A 9 -0.56 -25.81 28.75
C ARG A 9 -0.70 -25.06 30.09
N GLY A 10 -0.81 -23.73 30.06
CA GLY A 10 -1.12 -22.91 31.23
C GLY A 10 -2.53 -23.11 31.80
N LEU A 11 -3.43 -23.75 31.04
CA LEU A 11 -4.81 -24.08 31.44
C LEU A 11 -4.93 -25.51 32.01
N SER A 12 -3.83 -26.20 32.29
CA SER A 12 -3.86 -27.56 32.90
C SER A 12 -4.66 -27.62 34.20
N ASN A 13 -4.72 -26.52 34.94
CA ASN A 13 -5.50 -26.40 36.17
C ASN A 13 -7.02 -26.33 35.94
N LEU A 14 -7.49 -26.15 34.70
CA LEU A 14 -8.91 -26.08 34.35
C LEU A 14 -9.48 -27.43 33.89
N GLN A 15 -8.74 -28.52 34.02
CA GLN A 15 -9.13 -29.82 33.49
C GLN A 15 -10.44 -30.36 34.06
N SER A 16 -10.82 -29.97 35.28
CA SER A 16 -12.14 -30.25 35.87
C SER A 16 -13.29 -29.49 35.18
N TYR A 17 -13.04 -28.28 34.68
CA TYR A 17 -14.01 -27.45 33.95
C TYR A 17 -14.12 -27.82 32.47
N LEU A 18 -13.18 -28.63 31.96
CA LEU A 18 -13.24 -29.21 30.61
C LEU A 18 -14.07 -30.50 30.56
N GLN A 19 -14.63 -30.95 31.69
CA GLN A 19 -15.48 -32.14 31.76
C GLN A 19 -16.97 -31.85 31.55
N ASP A 20 -17.36 -30.57 31.53
CA ASP A 20 -18.72 -30.17 31.18
C ASP A 20 -18.97 -30.37 29.66
N ASP A 21 -20.20 -30.71 29.29
CA ASP A 21 -20.63 -30.90 27.88
C ASP A 21 -20.72 -29.57 27.08
N ASN A 22 -20.15 -28.48 27.61
CA ASN A 22 -20.17 -27.14 27.02
C ASN A 22 -19.27 -27.06 25.79
N THR A 23 -19.86 -27.34 24.65
CA THR A 23 -19.16 -27.45 23.39
C THR A 23 -19.45 -26.25 22.49
N PHE A 24 -18.45 -25.84 21.74
CA PHE A 24 -18.50 -24.76 20.77
C PHE A 24 -18.08 -25.27 19.40
N LEU A 25 -18.73 -24.75 18.35
CA LEU A 25 -18.56 -25.23 16.99
C LEU A 25 -17.89 -24.18 16.10
N PHE A 26 -16.67 -24.46 15.66
CA PHE A 26 -16.06 -23.75 14.54
C PHE A 26 -16.58 -24.32 13.22
N LYS A 27 -17.19 -23.47 12.39
CA LYS A 27 -17.61 -23.81 11.02
C LYS A 27 -16.55 -23.28 10.06
N ILE A 28 -15.77 -24.16 9.43
CA ILE A 28 -14.60 -23.82 8.62
C ILE A 28 -14.90 -24.21 7.18
N GLY A 29 -15.45 -23.27 6.42
CA GLY A 29 -16.02 -23.57 5.10
C GLY A 29 -17.06 -24.68 5.19
N GLU A 30 -16.80 -25.83 4.56
CA GLU A 30 -17.71 -26.98 4.60
C GLU A 30 -17.49 -27.92 5.78
N ARG A 31 -16.38 -27.77 6.50
CA ARG A 31 -16.03 -28.60 7.66
C ARG A 31 -16.47 -27.98 8.97
N LYS A 32 -16.53 -28.83 10.00
CA LYS A 32 -16.93 -28.46 11.35
C LYS A 32 -15.93 -29.02 12.34
N LEU A 33 -15.51 -28.20 13.30
CA LEU A 33 -14.64 -28.59 14.39
C LEU A 33 -15.34 -28.28 15.71
N LYS A 34 -15.58 -29.32 16.51
CA LYS A 34 -16.18 -29.22 17.84
C LYS A 34 -15.07 -29.14 18.88
N VAL A 35 -15.10 -28.12 19.71
CA VAL A 35 -14.15 -27.88 20.80
C VAL A 35 -14.88 -27.54 22.08
N HIS A 36 -14.21 -27.59 23.23
CA HIS A 36 -14.77 -27.07 24.47
C HIS A 36 -14.89 -25.54 24.42
N GLN A 37 -15.95 -24.96 24.98
CA GLN A 37 -16.23 -23.53 24.90
C GLN A 37 -15.09 -22.66 25.46
N ILE A 38 -14.53 -23.06 26.62
CA ILE A 38 -13.38 -22.36 27.23
C ILE A 38 -12.17 -22.36 26.28
N LEU A 39 -11.93 -23.45 25.56
CA LEU A 39 -10.81 -23.54 24.62
C LEU A 39 -11.06 -22.71 23.36
N ALA A 40 -12.32 -22.62 22.90
CA ALA A 40 -12.69 -21.70 21.82
C ALA A 40 -12.44 -20.24 22.21
N ALA A 41 -12.85 -19.84 23.42
CA ALA A 41 -12.62 -18.50 23.95
C ALA A 41 -11.12 -18.21 24.19
N PHE A 42 -10.34 -19.22 24.61
CA PHE A 42 -8.90 -19.08 24.78
C PHE A 42 -8.18 -18.82 23.45
N ILE A 43 -8.49 -19.59 22.41
CA ILE A 43 -7.82 -19.45 21.11
C ILE A 43 -8.30 -18.21 20.36
N SER A 44 -9.54 -17.79 20.58
CA SER A 44 -10.18 -16.70 19.86
C SER A 44 -10.69 -15.65 20.84
N PRO A 45 -9.91 -14.59 21.12
CA PRO A 45 -10.38 -13.42 21.86
C PRO A 45 -11.70 -12.87 21.29
N LYS A 46 -11.90 -13.00 19.97
CA LYS A 46 -13.17 -12.68 19.33
C LYS A 46 -14.33 -13.53 19.85
N VAL A 47 -14.17 -14.84 19.98
CA VAL A 47 -15.20 -15.74 20.56
C VAL A 47 -15.43 -15.41 22.02
N ALA A 48 -14.37 -15.15 22.81
CA ALA A 48 -14.51 -14.74 24.21
C ALA A 48 -15.35 -13.45 24.35
N HIS A 49 -15.10 -12.47 23.49
CA HIS A 49 -15.87 -11.23 23.45
C HIS A 49 -17.32 -11.49 23.03
N MET A 50 -17.56 -12.32 22.02
CA MET A 50 -18.91 -12.71 21.61
C MET A 50 -19.68 -13.37 22.76
N HIS A 51 -19.06 -14.26 23.53
CA HIS A 51 -19.70 -14.87 24.72
C HIS A 51 -19.97 -13.88 25.85
N THR A 52 -19.19 -12.80 25.94
CA THR A 52 -19.45 -11.72 26.90
C THR A 52 -20.74 -10.96 26.56
N ILE A 53 -21.07 -10.87 25.26
CA ILE A 53 -22.28 -10.22 24.75
C ILE A 53 -23.47 -11.20 24.76
N ASP A 54 -23.23 -12.42 24.26
CA ASP A 54 -24.22 -13.49 24.15
C ASP A 54 -23.61 -14.83 24.61
N PRO A 55 -23.84 -15.23 25.87
CA PRO A 55 -23.35 -16.50 26.42
C PRO A 55 -23.93 -17.74 25.74
N THR A 56 -25.04 -17.61 25.00
CA THR A 56 -25.72 -18.71 24.32
C THR A 56 -25.20 -18.97 22.91
N LEU A 57 -24.22 -18.18 22.45
CA LEU A 57 -23.61 -18.39 21.15
C LEU A 57 -22.81 -19.71 21.13
N GLU A 58 -23.25 -20.66 20.32
CA GLU A 58 -22.61 -21.99 20.25
C GLU A 58 -21.69 -22.19 19.04
N SER A 59 -21.57 -21.20 18.15
CA SER A 59 -20.75 -21.37 16.94
C SER A 59 -20.13 -20.09 16.41
N PHE A 60 -19.01 -20.25 15.70
CA PHE A 60 -18.32 -19.19 14.97
C PHE A 60 -17.93 -19.68 13.57
N GLU A 61 -18.17 -18.87 12.55
CA GLU A 61 -17.87 -19.21 11.16
C GLU A 61 -16.56 -18.58 10.68
N ILE A 62 -15.63 -19.42 10.23
CA ILE A 62 -14.43 -19.04 9.49
C ILE A 62 -14.76 -19.16 8.01
N ASN A 63 -15.13 -18.03 7.41
CA ASN A 63 -15.60 -17.98 6.04
C ASN A 63 -14.43 -18.00 5.03
N LEU A 64 -14.38 -19.04 4.19
CA LEU A 64 -13.36 -19.24 3.15
C LEU A 64 -13.90 -19.09 1.73
N THR A 65 -15.10 -18.52 1.58
CA THR A 65 -15.74 -18.36 0.26
C THR A 65 -14.96 -17.38 -0.63
N SER A 66 -15.24 -17.39 -1.93
CA SER A 66 -14.63 -16.45 -2.89
C SER A 66 -14.87 -14.97 -2.57
N LYS A 67 -15.87 -14.68 -1.73
CA LYS A 67 -16.21 -13.33 -1.26
C LYS A 67 -15.55 -12.98 0.08
N SER A 68 -14.92 -13.93 0.75
CA SER A 68 -14.32 -13.67 2.06
C SER A 68 -13.01 -12.88 1.93
N ILE A 69 -12.68 -12.17 3.00
CA ILE A 69 -11.41 -11.44 3.13
C ILE A 69 -10.24 -12.39 2.84
N PHE A 70 -10.34 -13.66 3.26
CA PHE A 70 -9.35 -14.68 2.95
C PHE A 70 -9.13 -14.84 1.45
N TYR A 71 -10.18 -15.13 0.69
CA TYR A 71 -10.02 -15.42 -0.73
C TYR A 71 -9.61 -14.18 -1.52
N GLN A 72 -10.02 -12.99 -1.08
CA GLN A 72 -9.61 -11.75 -1.72
C GLN A 72 -8.12 -11.45 -1.51
N GLN A 73 -7.62 -11.63 -0.29
CA GLN A 73 -6.23 -11.36 0.10
C GLN A 73 -5.28 -12.49 -0.29
N TYR A 74 -5.72 -13.75 -0.18
CA TYR A 74 -4.88 -14.95 -0.29
C TYR A 74 -5.31 -15.87 -1.44
N LYS A 75 -5.92 -15.29 -2.48
CA LYS A 75 -6.41 -16.02 -3.67
C LYS A 75 -5.38 -17.00 -4.22
N THR A 76 -4.12 -16.58 -4.35
CA THR A 76 -3.04 -17.41 -4.89
C THR A 76 -2.82 -18.65 -4.03
N TYR A 77 -2.67 -18.47 -2.71
CA TYR A 77 -2.52 -19.57 -1.76
C TYR A 77 -3.74 -20.52 -1.78
N ALA A 78 -4.95 -19.96 -1.82
CA ALA A 78 -6.19 -20.74 -1.88
C ALA A 78 -6.30 -21.56 -3.18
N LEU A 79 -5.87 -20.99 -4.32
CA LEU A 79 -5.90 -21.66 -5.62
C LEU A 79 -4.81 -22.73 -5.75
N THR A 80 -3.60 -22.47 -5.25
CA THR A 80 -2.48 -23.43 -5.34
C THR A 80 -2.64 -24.59 -4.36
N THR A 81 -3.17 -24.31 -3.16
CA THR A 81 -3.33 -25.31 -2.09
C THR A 81 -4.63 -26.10 -2.25
N GLY A 82 -5.69 -25.46 -2.77
CA GLY A 82 -7.02 -26.03 -2.87
C GLY A 82 -7.82 -25.88 -1.57
N LYS A 83 -9.12 -25.60 -1.70
CA LYS A 83 -10.03 -25.28 -0.58
C LYS A 83 -9.98 -26.32 0.54
N ASP A 84 -10.12 -27.61 0.20
CA ASP A 84 -10.19 -28.69 1.19
C ASP A 84 -8.92 -28.80 2.04
N LYS A 85 -7.75 -28.58 1.43
CA LYS A 85 -6.48 -28.60 2.14
C LYS A 85 -6.31 -27.40 3.05
N VAL A 86 -6.83 -26.22 2.65
CA VAL A 86 -6.85 -25.04 3.53
C VAL A 86 -7.74 -25.30 4.74
N GLU A 87 -8.95 -25.83 4.54
CA GLU A 87 -9.86 -26.19 5.63
C GLU A 87 -9.23 -27.19 6.59
N GLU A 88 -8.59 -28.24 6.06
CA GLU A 88 -7.87 -29.23 6.86
C GLU A 88 -6.71 -28.61 7.66
N LYS A 89 -5.91 -27.74 7.05
CA LYS A 89 -4.83 -27.04 7.75
C LYS A 89 -5.36 -26.16 8.88
N ILE A 90 -6.46 -25.44 8.68
CA ILE A 90 -7.08 -24.63 9.73
C ILE A 90 -7.53 -25.49 10.89
N ILE A 91 -8.20 -26.61 10.60
CA ILE A 91 -8.62 -27.58 11.64
C ILE A 91 -7.40 -28.06 12.41
N ASN A 92 -6.35 -28.51 11.71
CA ASN A 92 -5.14 -29.02 12.35
C ASN A 92 -4.46 -27.96 13.22
N ILE A 93 -4.45 -26.69 12.79
CA ILE A 93 -3.92 -25.57 13.58
C ILE A 93 -4.73 -25.39 14.87
N ILE A 94 -6.06 -25.26 14.77
CA ILE A 94 -6.91 -25.05 15.94
C ILE A 94 -6.82 -26.25 16.89
N THR A 95 -6.95 -27.47 16.38
CA THR A 95 -6.86 -28.71 17.17
C THR A 95 -5.52 -28.80 17.91
N SER A 96 -4.41 -28.56 17.23
CA SER A 96 -3.08 -28.65 17.86
C SER A 96 -2.92 -27.62 18.99
N ILE A 97 -3.42 -26.39 18.81
CA ILE A 97 -3.39 -25.36 19.86
C ILE A 97 -4.29 -25.77 21.03
N THR A 98 -5.50 -26.31 20.77
CA THR A 98 -6.41 -26.79 21.83
C THR A 98 -5.87 -28.00 22.59
N GLU A 99 -5.05 -28.84 21.95
CA GLU A 99 -4.48 -30.04 22.55
C GLU A 99 -3.09 -29.78 23.14
N GLY A 100 -2.53 -28.59 22.93
CA GLY A 100 -1.18 -28.23 23.36
C GLY A 100 -0.07 -29.02 22.66
N ILE A 101 -0.34 -29.44 21.41
CA ILE A 101 0.56 -30.19 20.54
C ILE A 101 1.35 -29.19 19.67
N PRO A 102 2.69 -29.35 19.53
CA PRO A 102 3.46 -28.51 18.62
C PRO A 102 3.00 -28.62 17.17
N LEU A 103 2.89 -27.48 16.50
CA LEU A 103 2.49 -27.37 15.09
C LEU A 103 3.68 -27.52 14.16
N ASN A 104 3.55 -28.35 13.13
CA ASN A 104 4.56 -28.47 12.07
C ASN A 104 4.33 -27.40 10.99
N ALA A 105 4.88 -26.20 11.23
CA ALA A 105 4.74 -25.07 10.32
C ALA A 105 5.77 -25.11 9.17
N VAL A 106 5.35 -24.62 8.00
CA VAL A 106 6.20 -24.41 6.82
C VAL A 106 6.12 -22.95 6.35
N PRO A 107 7.19 -22.40 5.73
CA PRO A 107 7.21 -21.00 5.29
C PRO A 107 6.03 -20.59 4.40
N ASP A 108 5.59 -21.51 3.53
CA ASP A 108 4.50 -21.26 2.58
C ASP A 108 3.15 -21.01 3.25
N ASP A 109 3.00 -21.34 4.54
CA ASP A 109 1.75 -21.14 5.29
C ASP A 109 1.62 -19.75 5.90
N HIS A 110 2.54 -18.83 5.62
CA HIS A 110 2.55 -17.48 6.15
C HIS A 110 1.18 -16.77 6.06
N ASP A 111 0.59 -16.80 4.86
CA ASP A 111 -0.72 -16.23 4.56
C ASP A 111 -1.85 -16.85 5.40
N LEU A 112 -1.77 -18.16 5.66
CA LEU A 112 -2.75 -18.89 6.47
C LEU A 112 -2.67 -18.50 7.94
N TYR A 113 -1.46 -18.42 8.51
CA TYR A 113 -1.27 -18.00 9.91
C TYR A 113 -1.66 -16.54 10.11
N HIS A 114 -1.35 -15.67 9.15
CA HIS A 114 -1.80 -14.28 9.17
C HIS A 114 -3.33 -14.22 9.17
N PHE A 115 -3.98 -14.92 8.23
CA PHE A 115 -5.45 -14.98 8.18
C PHE A 115 -6.08 -15.46 9.49
N LEU A 116 -5.57 -16.55 10.07
CA LEU A 116 -6.12 -17.10 11.31
C LEU A 116 -5.96 -16.15 12.49
N SER A 117 -4.80 -15.50 12.62
CA SER A 117 -4.59 -14.50 13.66
C SER A 117 -5.63 -13.37 13.60
N LYS A 118 -6.02 -12.95 12.38
CA LYS A 118 -7.01 -11.89 12.18
C LYS A 118 -8.43 -12.37 12.40
N VAL A 119 -8.80 -13.53 11.88
CA VAL A 119 -10.18 -14.04 12.02
C VAL A 119 -10.52 -14.39 13.47
N LEU A 120 -9.55 -14.94 14.20
CA LEU A 120 -9.70 -15.29 15.61
C LEU A 120 -9.42 -14.12 16.55
N ASP A 121 -8.93 -13.00 16.01
CA ASP A 121 -8.44 -11.85 16.79
C ASP A 121 -7.37 -12.24 17.81
N ASN A 122 -6.47 -13.13 17.40
CA ASN A 122 -5.38 -13.65 18.22
C ASN A 122 -4.02 -13.36 17.54
N PRO A 123 -3.36 -12.24 17.88
CA PRO A 123 -2.09 -11.87 17.26
C PRO A 123 -0.95 -12.85 17.60
N GLU A 124 -1.02 -13.57 18.73
CA GLU A 124 0.02 -14.52 19.15
C GLU A 124 0.26 -15.62 18.13
N ILE A 125 -0.79 -16.03 17.40
CA ILE A 125 -0.72 -17.03 16.32
C ILE A 125 0.29 -16.60 15.26
N TYR A 126 0.21 -15.36 14.81
CA TYR A 126 1.07 -14.85 13.75
C TYR A 126 2.44 -14.43 14.28
N THR A 127 2.52 -13.86 15.50
CA THR A 127 3.81 -13.54 16.14
C THR A 127 4.67 -14.77 16.35
N ALA A 128 4.09 -15.88 16.83
CA ALA A 128 4.83 -17.11 17.03
C ALA A 128 5.28 -17.74 15.68
N PHE A 129 4.44 -17.66 14.64
CA PHE A 129 4.83 -18.09 13.28
C PHE A 129 6.01 -17.27 12.74
N THR A 130 5.91 -15.94 12.81
CA THR A 130 6.92 -15.02 12.25
C THR A 130 8.24 -15.01 13.03
N THR A 131 8.23 -15.39 14.31
CA THR A 131 9.47 -15.62 15.07
C THR A 131 10.29 -16.78 14.48
N ILE A 132 9.61 -17.80 13.95
CA ILE A 132 10.22 -19.02 13.41
C ILE A 132 10.55 -18.86 11.93
N PHE A 133 9.69 -18.16 11.21
CA PHE A 133 9.81 -17.81 9.79
C PHE A 133 9.67 -16.30 9.63
N PRO A 134 10.76 -15.54 9.84
CA PRO A 134 10.73 -14.09 9.66
C PRO A 134 10.30 -13.74 8.25
N PHE A 135 9.29 -12.88 8.12
CA PHE A 135 8.82 -12.42 6.83
C PHE A 135 9.84 -11.44 6.22
N GLU A 136 10.49 -11.87 5.15
CA GLU A 136 11.39 -11.04 4.36
C GLU A 136 10.61 -10.29 3.27
N ILE A 137 10.62 -8.97 3.37
CA ILE A 137 10.07 -8.10 2.34
C ILE A 137 11.05 -8.05 1.17
N ASN A 138 10.52 -8.26 -0.04
CA ASN A 138 11.24 -8.16 -1.30
C ASN A 138 10.35 -7.48 -2.35
N ILE A 139 10.91 -7.25 -3.54
CA ILE A 139 10.23 -6.53 -4.63
C ILE A 139 8.91 -7.21 -5.03
N ASN A 140 8.81 -8.54 -4.92
CA ASN A 140 7.65 -9.29 -5.38
C ASN A 140 6.47 -9.25 -4.38
N ASN A 141 6.76 -9.10 -3.08
CA ASN A 141 5.74 -9.17 -2.03
C ASN A 141 5.51 -7.82 -1.30
N CYS A 142 6.33 -6.79 -1.51
CA CYS A 142 6.22 -5.53 -0.76
C CYS A 142 4.85 -4.85 -0.90
N LEU A 143 4.31 -4.78 -2.12
CA LEU A 143 3.00 -4.16 -2.35
C LEU A 143 1.87 -4.97 -1.70
N SER A 144 1.84 -6.29 -1.88
CA SER A 144 0.82 -7.14 -1.24
C SER A 144 0.90 -7.07 0.29
N THR A 145 2.11 -6.99 0.84
CA THR A 145 2.32 -6.82 2.28
C THR A 145 1.74 -5.49 2.75
N LEU A 146 1.98 -4.40 2.01
CA LEU A 146 1.40 -3.11 2.31
C LEU A 146 -0.13 -3.16 2.31
N TYR A 147 -0.77 -3.77 1.31
CA TYR A 147 -2.23 -3.94 1.30
C TYR A 147 -2.74 -4.77 2.48
N GLN A 148 -2.03 -5.82 2.86
CA GLN A 148 -2.40 -6.63 4.01
C GLN A 148 -2.35 -5.80 5.30
N ILE A 149 -1.31 -4.98 5.48
CA ILE A 149 -1.21 -4.08 6.63
C ILE A 149 -2.38 -3.10 6.61
N ILE A 150 -2.65 -2.43 5.49
CA ILE A 150 -3.73 -1.42 5.34
C ILE A 150 -5.13 -1.99 5.55
N SER A 151 -5.37 -3.22 5.09
CA SER A 151 -6.71 -3.83 5.16
C SER A 151 -7.02 -4.45 6.51
N THR A 152 -6.00 -4.70 7.34
CA THR A 152 -6.16 -5.34 8.65
C THR A 152 -6.10 -4.35 9.82
N SER A 153 -5.87 -3.10 9.50
CA SER A 153 -5.87 -1.95 10.38
C SER A 153 -7.25 -1.32 10.32
N SER A 154 -8.05 -1.55 11.36
CA SER A 154 -9.43 -1.06 11.42
C SER A 154 -9.52 0.47 11.49
N ASN A 155 -8.39 1.17 11.68
CA ASN A 155 -8.34 2.61 11.95
C ASN A 155 -7.19 3.33 11.22
N PHE A 156 -7.04 3.15 9.90
CA PHE A 156 -6.21 4.06 9.07
C PHE A 156 -6.89 5.45 8.94
N ASN A 157 -7.25 6.05 10.07
CA ASN A 157 -7.59 7.44 10.16
C ASN A 157 -6.28 8.21 10.32
N ALA A 158 -6.17 9.33 9.61
CA ALA A 158 -4.97 10.13 9.45
C ALA A 158 -4.40 10.75 10.75
N GLU A 159 -5.00 10.45 11.90
CA GLU A 159 -4.68 11.02 13.20
C GLU A 159 -4.14 9.92 14.15
N ASN A 160 -2.90 9.51 13.89
CA ASN A 160 -1.80 9.47 14.87
C ASN A 160 -1.19 8.18 15.46
N ASP A 161 -1.67 6.95 15.27
CA ASP A 161 -0.94 5.78 15.85
C ASP A 161 -0.44 4.73 14.84
N GLU A 162 -1.11 4.56 13.71
CA GLU A 162 -0.83 3.43 12.82
C GLU A 162 0.39 3.66 11.91
N PHE A 163 0.76 4.91 11.68
CA PHE A 163 2.00 5.25 10.97
C PHE A 163 3.23 4.94 11.82
N GLU A 164 3.13 4.79 13.14
CA GLU A 164 4.27 4.40 13.97
C GLU A 164 4.49 2.88 14.00
N ASN A 165 3.59 2.10 13.39
CA ASN A 165 3.75 0.65 13.30
C ASN A 165 5.11 0.30 12.66
N PRO A 166 6.00 -0.42 13.38
CA PRO A 166 7.34 -0.73 12.87
C PRO A 166 7.33 -1.56 11.59
N GLU A 167 6.35 -2.46 11.43
CA GLU A 167 6.19 -3.26 10.23
C GLU A 167 5.74 -2.41 9.05
N PHE A 168 4.79 -1.50 9.26
CA PHE A 168 4.38 -0.53 8.24
C PHE A 168 5.55 0.32 7.79
N GLN A 169 6.32 0.90 8.72
CA GLN A 169 7.50 1.71 8.42
C GLN A 169 8.56 0.91 7.67
N ARG A 170 8.78 -0.36 8.05
CA ARG A 170 9.69 -1.27 7.35
C ARG A 170 9.26 -1.48 5.90
N VAL A 171 7.97 -1.72 5.64
CA VAL A 171 7.43 -1.92 4.28
C VAL A 171 7.49 -0.63 3.47
N VAL A 172 7.08 0.50 4.03
CA VAL A 172 7.12 1.82 3.36
C VAL A 172 8.56 2.18 2.98
N ASN A 173 9.51 2.05 3.90
CA ASN A 173 10.92 2.33 3.62
C ASN A 173 11.47 1.39 2.53
N PHE A 174 11.07 0.12 2.53
CA PHE A 174 11.47 -0.83 1.48
C PHE A 174 10.91 -0.41 0.12
N ILE A 175 9.63 -0.04 0.04
CA ILE A 175 8.99 0.41 -1.20
C ILE A 175 9.66 1.68 -1.71
N ALA A 176 9.93 2.66 -0.84
CA ALA A 176 10.61 3.90 -1.20
C ALA A 176 12.00 3.64 -1.82
N SER A 177 12.84 2.81 -1.17
CA SER A 177 14.17 2.46 -1.71
C SER A 177 14.16 1.63 -2.99
N ASN A 178 13.02 1.04 -3.35
CA ASN A 178 12.85 0.25 -4.55
C ASN A 178 11.87 0.88 -5.55
N PHE A 179 11.45 2.13 -5.32
CA PHE A 179 10.33 2.75 -6.03
C PHE A 179 10.56 2.77 -7.54
N GLY A 180 11.73 3.22 -8.01
CA GLY A 180 12.07 3.24 -9.42
C GLY A 180 12.01 1.87 -10.09
N THR A 181 12.38 0.80 -9.37
CA THR A 181 12.22 -0.57 -9.87
C THR A 181 10.76 -1.00 -9.92
N LEU A 182 9.95 -0.64 -8.92
CA LEU A 182 8.52 -0.96 -8.89
C LEU A 182 7.73 -0.22 -9.98
N LEU A 183 8.20 0.97 -10.37
CA LEU A 183 7.61 1.77 -11.42
C LEU A 183 7.73 1.11 -12.80
N GLU A 184 8.91 0.55 -13.09
CA GLU A 184 9.24 -0.07 -14.38
C GLU A 184 8.60 -1.47 -14.53
N LYS A 185 8.33 -2.12 -13.41
CA LYS A 185 8.21 -3.57 -13.35
C LYS A 185 6.78 -3.92 -12.91
N LYS A 186 6.03 -4.61 -13.77
CA LYS A 186 4.71 -5.19 -13.42
C LYS A 186 4.91 -6.46 -12.61
N VAL A 187 5.33 -6.30 -11.35
CA VAL A 187 5.79 -7.43 -10.52
C VAL A 187 4.67 -8.06 -9.71
N SER A 188 3.64 -7.28 -9.35
CA SER A 188 2.60 -7.72 -8.43
C SER A 188 1.21 -7.60 -9.05
N ARG A 189 0.25 -8.36 -8.48
CA ARG A 189 -1.18 -8.16 -8.69
C ARG A 189 -1.59 -6.72 -8.39
N PHE A 190 -0.89 -6.10 -7.45
CA PHE A 190 -1.11 -4.72 -7.05
C PHE A 190 -0.17 -3.78 -7.77
N SER A 191 -0.69 -2.62 -8.14
CA SER A 191 0.04 -1.52 -8.72
C SER A 191 0.32 -0.43 -7.67
N LEU A 192 1.32 0.41 -7.94
CA LEU A 192 1.52 1.67 -7.21
C LEU A 192 0.28 2.59 -7.32
N PHE A 193 -0.49 2.46 -8.41
CA PHE A 193 -1.74 3.18 -8.62
C PHE A 193 -2.89 2.73 -7.70
N ASP A 194 -2.79 1.53 -7.13
CA ASP A 194 -3.83 1.00 -6.25
C ASP A 194 -3.66 1.53 -4.80
N ILE A 195 -2.52 2.18 -4.50
CA ILE A 195 -2.16 2.59 -3.13
C ILE A 195 -2.99 3.82 -2.75
N PRO A 196 -3.61 3.85 -1.55
CA PRO A 196 -4.26 5.06 -1.05
C PRO A 196 -3.34 6.28 -1.08
N LEU A 197 -3.83 7.43 -1.55
CA LEU A 197 -2.99 8.61 -1.81
C LEU A 197 -2.26 9.12 -0.56
N ASN A 198 -2.91 9.04 0.60
CA ASN A 198 -2.31 9.40 1.89
C ASN A 198 -1.11 8.52 2.25
N ILE A 199 -1.07 7.27 1.78
CA ILE A 199 0.07 6.36 1.99
C ILE A 199 1.10 6.55 0.88
N LEU A 200 0.65 6.78 -0.36
CA LEU A 200 1.54 7.06 -1.47
C LEU A 200 2.38 8.32 -1.21
N ILE A 201 1.77 9.41 -0.72
CA ILE A 201 2.52 10.62 -0.38
C ILE A 201 3.57 10.36 0.71
N ILE A 202 3.27 9.49 1.68
CA ILE A 202 4.23 9.11 2.73
C ILE A 202 5.42 8.36 2.12
N ILE A 203 5.16 7.41 1.20
CA ILE A 203 6.22 6.69 0.47
C ILE A 203 7.08 7.68 -0.32
N LEU A 204 6.46 8.61 -1.04
CA LEU A 204 7.15 9.55 -1.91
C LEU A 204 7.90 10.67 -1.16
N ARG A 205 7.59 10.90 0.12
CA ARG A 205 8.31 11.86 0.97
C ARG A 205 9.46 11.23 1.76
N LYS A 206 9.69 9.92 1.62
CA LYS A 206 10.80 9.26 2.31
C LYS A 206 12.15 9.71 1.77
N GLU A 207 13.10 9.97 2.67
CA GLU A 207 14.47 10.35 2.32
C GLU A 207 15.20 9.28 1.51
N ASN A 208 14.84 8.01 1.71
CA ASN A 208 15.42 6.88 0.98
C ASN A 208 14.67 6.56 -0.33
N LEU A 209 13.82 7.47 -0.82
CA LEU A 209 13.13 7.31 -2.11
C LEU A 209 14.15 7.19 -3.24
N ASN A 210 14.09 6.08 -3.97
CA ASN A 210 15.00 5.80 -5.08
C ASN A 210 14.28 5.91 -6.42
N ILE A 211 14.53 7.01 -7.13
CA ILE A 211 14.03 7.25 -8.48
C ILE A 211 15.18 7.02 -9.46
N LYS A 212 15.05 6.01 -10.33
CA LYS A 212 16.05 5.75 -11.39
C LYS A 212 15.98 6.75 -12.54
N ASN A 213 14.77 7.20 -12.85
CA ASN A 213 14.47 8.04 -13.99
C ASN A 213 13.42 9.09 -13.61
N VAL A 214 13.84 10.36 -13.60
CA VAL A 214 13.00 11.50 -13.22
C VAL A 214 11.81 11.65 -14.19
N ASP A 215 11.99 11.38 -15.48
CA ASP A 215 10.90 11.41 -16.48
C ASP A 215 9.83 10.36 -16.20
N SER A 216 10.27 9.15 -15.79
CA SER A 216 9.34 8.08 -15.43
C SER A 216 8.54 8.45 -14.18
N PHE A 217 9.22 9.05 -13.19
CA PHE A 217 8.56 9.54 -11.97
C PHE A 217 7.56 10.66 -12.26
N ALA A 218 7.96 11.68 -13.02
CA ALA A 218 7.08 12.77 -13.42
C ALA A 218 5.88 12.25 -14.22
N SER A 219 6.11 11.32 -15.15
CA SER A 219 5.03 10.67 -15.91
C SER A 219 4.05 9.93 -14.99
N PHE A 220 4.54 9.23 -13.97
CA PHE A 220 3.69 8.56 -13.00
C PHE A 220 2.80 9.53 -12.23
N ILE A 221 3.35 10.66 -11.77
CA ILE A 221 2.58 11.70 -11.07
C ILE A 221 1.50 12.28 -11.98
N LEU A 222 1.84 12.58 -13.24
CA LEU A 222 0.86 13.03 -14.23
C LEU A 222 -0.22 11.99 -14.48
N ASP A 223 0.15 10.71 -14.58
CA ASP A 223 -0.81 9.62 -14.79
C ASP A 223 -1.76 9.46 -13.59
N LEU A 224 -1.38 9.84 -12.37
CA LEU A 224 -2.31 9.92 -11.21
C LEU A 224 -3.37 11.00 -11.44
N SER A 225 -2.96 12.19 -11.91
CA SER A 225 -3.87 13.30 -12.25
C SER A 225 -4.82 12.91 -13.38
N LEU A 226 -4.28 12.37 -14.49
CA LEU A 226 -5.06 11.97 -15.67
C LEU A 226 -6.09 10.87 -15.38
N LYS A 227 -5.80 9.96 -14.44
CA LYS A 227 -6.74 8.93 -13.99
C LYS A 227 -7.82 9.48 -13.04
N GLY A 228 -7.78 10.77 -12.72
CA GLY A 228 -8.71 11.40 -11.78
C GLY A 228 -8.53 10.91 -10.34
N LEU A 229 -7.35 10.39 -9.99
CA LEU A 229 -7.06 9.98 -8.62
C LEU A 229 -6.77 11.19 -7.75
N LEU A 230 -6.11 12.21 -8.31
CA LEU A 230 -5.80 13.44 -7.58
C LEU A 230 -7.01 14.39 -7.54
N THR A 231 -7.22 15.00 -6.38
CA THR A 231 -8.09 16.17 -6.22
C THR A 231 -7.26 17.42 -6.50
N LYS A 232 -7.92 18.56 -6.76
CA LYS A 232 -7.21 19.83 -6.97
C LYS A 232 -6.34 20.22 -5.78
N GLU A 233 -6.74 19.83 -4.57
CA GLU A 233 -6.02 20.15 -3.33
C GLU A 233 -4.74 19.32 -3.20
N ASN A 234 -4.80 18.01 -3.47
CA ASN A 234 -3.62 17.15 -3.33
C ASN A 234 -2.73 17.15 -4.58
N GLU A 235 -3.23 17.57 -5.75
CA GLU A 235 -2.43 17.63 -6.98
C GLU A 235 -1.18 18.48 -6.79
N VAL A 236 -1.30 19.60 -6.08
CA VAL A 236 -0.18 20.48 -5.73
C VAL A 236 0.88 19.72 -4.93
N ASP A 237 0.49 19.02 -3.86
CA ASP A 237 1.41 18.27 -3.00
C ASP A 237 2.25 17.24 -3.78
N PHE A 238 1.66 16.60 -4.79
CA PHE A 238 2.36 15.62 -5.62
C PHE A 238 3.27 16.27 -6.66
N LEU A 239 2.86 17.39 -7.24
CA LEU A 239 3.70 18.13 -8.20
C LEU A 239 4.94 18.74 -7.55
N GLU A 240 4.85 19.14 -6.28
CA GLU A 240 5.99 19.63 -5.52
C GLU A 240 7.11 18.59 -5.38
N LEU A 241 6.79 17.30 -5.49
CA LEU A 241 7.77 16.21 -5.41
C LEU A 241 8.59 16.07 -6.69
N ILE A 242 8.11 16.62 -7.81
CA ILE A 242 8.83 16.55 -9.07
C ILE A 242 10.01 17.53 -9.04
N ASP A 243 11.18 17.04 -9.44
CA ASP A 243 12.31 17.90 -9.77
C ASP A 243 12.28 18.25 -11.26
N PHE A 244 11.57 19.32 -11.59
CA PHE A 244 11.42 19.81 -12.96
C PHE A 244 12.78 20.16 -13.61
N SER A 245 13.82 20.41 -12.82
CA SER A 245 15.11 20.77 -13.39
C SER A 245 15.76 19.61 -14.15
N HIS A 246 15.38 18.36 -13.87
CA HIS A 246 15.95 17.17 -14.46
C HIS A 246 15.00 16.40 -15.40
N ILE A 247 13.81 16.93 -15.69
CA ILE A 247 12.91 16.32 -16.68
C ILE A 247 13.30 16.70 -18.11
N SER A 248 13.06 15.80 -19.05
CA SER A 248 13.27 16.02 -20.47
C SER A 248 12.21 16.95 -21.08
N GLY A 249 12.55 17.58 -22.22
CA GLY A 249 11.66 18.47 -22.95
C GLY A 249 10.28 17.85 -23.26
N PRO A 250 10.18 16.62 -23.79
CA PRO A 250 8.88 15.99 -24.06
C PRO A 250 8.00 15.83 -22.81
N ILE A 251 8.59 15.45 -21.67
CA ILE A 251 7.86 15.32 -20.42
C ILE A 251 7.49 16.71 -19.87
N PHE A 252 8.39 17.69 -19.96
CA PHE A 252 8.11 19.06 -19.58
C PHE A 252 6.92 19.63 -20.36
N THR A 253 6.86 19.43 -21.67
CA THR A 253 5.70 19.83 -22.48
C THR A 253 4.44 19.11 -22.00
N LYS A 254 4.49 17.79 -21.77
CA LYS A 254 3.34 17.02 -21.25
C LYS A 254 2.86 17.56 -19.90
N VAL A 255 3.78 17.92 -19.00
CA VAL A 255 3.48 18.55 -17.71
C VAL A 255 2.75 19.88 -17.94
N MET A 256 3.32 20.77 -18.75
CA MET A 256 2.76 22.11 -18.97
C MET A 256 1.38 22.09 -19.66
N ASP A 257 1.15 21.13 -20.55
CA ASP A 257 -0.13 20.97 -21.24
C ASP A 257 -1.25 20.46 -20.31
N GLN A 258 -0.90 19.77 -19.22
CA GLN A 258 -1.85 19.10 -18.33
C GLN A 258 -2.15 19.90 -17.07
N LEU A 259 -1.28 20.83 -16.70
CA LEU A 259 -1.42 21.59 -15.48
C LEU A 259 -2.30 22.83 -15.66
N ASP A 260 -3.28 23.00 -14.76
CA ASP A 260 -3.99 24.27 -14.62
C ASP A 260 -3.04 25.27 -13.94
N PRO A 261 -2.67 26.40 -14.59
CA PRO A 261 -1.80 27.41 -13.98
C PRO A 261 -2.35 27.98 -12.67
N LYS A 262 -3.66 27.86 -12.42
CA LYS A 262 -4.29 28.27 -11.16
C LYS A 262 -3.86 27.42 -9.96
N ASN A 263 -3.38 26.21 -10.20
CA ASN A 263 -2.91 25.30 -9.16
C ASN A 263 -1.43 25.54 -8.79
N PHE A 264 -0.75 26.50 -9.44
CA PHE A 264 0.64 26.80 -9.13
C PHE A 264 0.76 27.66 -7.88
N ASN A 265 1.39 27.10 -6.86
CA ASN A 265 1.91 27.88 -5.77
C ASN A 265 3.29 28.47 -6.13
N SER A 266 3.79 29.34 -5.27
CA SER A 266 5.10 29.98 -5.46
C SER A 266 6.26 28.98 -5.57
N PHE A 267 6.14 27.82 -4.93
CA PHE A 267 7.19 26.81 -4.91
C PHE A 267 7.29 26.07 -6.25
N ILE A 268 6.16 25.60 -6.80
CA ILE A 268 6.10 25.02 -8.15
C ILE A 268 6.63 26.02 -9.17
N TRP A 269 6.20 27.29 -9.07
CA TRP A 269 6.63 28.32 -10.01
C TRP A 269 8.16 28.55 -9.98
N GLN A 270 8.76 28.59 -8.80
CA GLN A 270 10.22 28.71 -8.67
C GLN A 270 10.96 27.52 -9.30
N LYS A 271 10.46 26.29 -9.12
CA LYS A 271 11.05 25.10 -9.74
C LYS A 271 10.94 25.14 -11.26
N LEU A 272 9.79 25.56 -11.80
CA LEU A 272 9.60 25.73 -13.24
C LEU A 272 10.51 26.83 -13.81
N LEU A 273 10.68 27.95 -13.10
CA LEU A 273 11.56 29.03 -13.52
C LEU A 273 13.02 28.58 -13.70
N ALA A 274 13.50 27.68 -12.85
CA ALA A 274 14.83 27.08 -12.98
C ALA A 274 15.02 26.24 -14.26
N CYS A 275 13.94 25.88 -14.95
CA CYS A 275 13.96 25.05 -16.14
C CYS A 275 14.08 25.87 -17.43
N PHE A 276 13.46 27.06 -17.50
CA PHE A 276 13.43 27.87 -18.74
C PHE A 276 14.81 28.20 -19.34
N PRO A 277 15.86 28.51 -18.57
CA PRO A 277 17.20 28.74 -19.14
C PRO A 277 17.77 27.54 -19.91
N LYS A 278 17.34 26.31 -19.59
CA LYS A 278 17.76 25.08 -20.30
C LYS A 278 17.07 24.94 -21.65
N TYR A 279 15.90 25.56 -21.83
CA TYR A 279 15.05 25.42 -23.01
C TYR A 279 15.06 26.67 -23.92
N GLU A 280 15.56 27.82 -23.44
CA GLU A 280 15.82 29.00 -24.28
C GLU A 280 16.87 28.73 -25.37
N GLY A 281 17.76 27.75 -25.18
CA GLY A 281 18.84 27.44 -26.12
C GLY A 281 18.53 26.44 -27.25
N SER A 282 17.34 25.83 -27.30
CA SER A 282 17.13 24.66 -28.18
C SER A 282 16.16 24.83 -29.35
N GLN A 283 15.36 25.90 -29.50
CA GLN A 283 14.49 26.05 -30.70
C GLN A 283 14.20 27.46 -31.25
N ILE A 284 14.99 28.49 -30.95
CA ILE A 284 14.82 29.79 -31.63
C ILE A 284 16.15 30.28 -32.19
N LEU A 285 16.49 29.82 -33.41
CA LEU A 285 17.31 30.51 -34.43
C LEU A 285 17.87 29.47 -35.42
N ASN A 286 17.03 28.90 -36.29
CA ASN A 286 17.49 28.34 -37.57
C ASN A 286 16.33 28.33 -38.58
N ASN A 287 15.91 29.52 -38.99
CA ASN A 287 15.53 29.79 -40.38
C ASN A 287 15.22 31.28 -40.59
N PRO A 288 16.18 32.11 -41.04
CA PRO A 288 15.83 33.21 -41.92
C PRO A 288 15.79 32.65 -43.34
N LYS A 289 14.58 32.44 -43.87
CA LYS A 289 14.38 32.38 -45.32
C LYS A 289 15.03 33.64 -45.90
N LYS A 290 16.07 33.44 -46.73
CA LYS A 290 16.63 34.46 -47.63
C LYS A 290 15.47 35.21 -48.30
N ARG A 291 15.25 36.47 -47.90
CA ARG A 291 14.56 37.45 -48.72
C ARG A 291 15.61 38.40 -49.26
N SER A 292 15.73 38.38 -50.58
CA SER A 292 16.58 39.22 -51.39
C SER A 292 16.34 40.70 -51.12
N ASN A 293 17.43 41.45 -51.18
CA ASN A 293 17.50 42.91 -51.28
C ASN A 293 16.36 43.53 -52.11
N SER A 294 15.71 44.53 -51.53
CA SER A 294 15.36 45.74 -52.27
C SER A 294 15.59 46.94 -51.38
N ASN A 295 16.54 47.78 -51.79
CA ASN A 295 16.77 49.12 -51.29
C ASN A 295 15.45 49.88 -51.11
N ASN A 296 15.30 50.57 -49.98
CA ASN A 296 14.85 51.97 -50.00
C ASN A 296 15.22 52.65 -48.68
N ASN A 297 15.88 53.79 -48.84
CA ASN A 297 16.25 54.75 -47.81
C ASN A 297 15.05 55.16 -46.96
N ILE A 298 15.25 55.40 -45.67
CA ILE A 298 14.73 56.57 -44.95
C ILE A 298 15.59 56.83 -43.70
N SER A 299 15.90 58.10 -43.54
CA SER A 299 16.75 58.81 -42.59
C SER A 299 16.42 58.61 -41.11
N GLN A 300 17.47 58.57 -40.28
CA GLN A 300 17.39 58.77 -38.84
C GLN A 300 16.96 60.22 -38.52
N THR A 301 16.01 60.39 -37.60
CA THR A 301 15.92 61.58 -36.75
C THR A 301 15.66 61.15 -35.30
N PRO A 302 16.32 61.77 -34.30
CA PRO A 302 16.17 61.44 -32.89
C PRO A 302 15.17 62.38 -32.24
N SER A 303 13.91 61.94 -32.06
CA SER A 303 12.98 62.55 -31.11
C SER A 303 11.72 61.70 -31.04
N ASN A 304 11.46 61.07 -29.90
CA ASN A 304 10.26 61.37 -29.12
C ASN A 304 10.20 60.50 -27.86
N LYS A 305 10.15 61.21 -26.75
CA LYS A 305 9.91 60.76 -25.39
C LYS A 305 8.61 59.96 -25.29
N ALA A 306 8.60 59.03 -24.33
CA ALA A 306 7.41 58.46 -23.74
C ALA A 306 6.53 59.57 -23.14
N GLU A 307 5.22 59.50 -23.39
CA GLU A 307 4.16 60.05 -22.53
C GLU A 307 2.81 59.50 -23.02
N GLY A 308 1.99 58.97 -22.10
CA GLY A 308 0.65 58.52 -22.44
C GLY A 308 -0.03 57.60 -21.44
N ILE A 309 -0.12 58.00 -20.17
CA ILE A 309 -1.26 57.62 -19.30
C ILE A 309 -2.33 58.69 -19.54
N ILE A 310 -3.53 58.34 -20.05
CA ILE A 310 -4.82 58.83 -19.51
C ILE A 310 -5.91 57.77 -19.76
N LYS A 311 -6.70 57.59 -18.70
CA LYS A 311 -7.90 56.77 -18.50
C LYS A 311 -9.05 57.07 -19.46
N ASN A 312 -9.92 56.06 -19.63
CA ASN A 312 -11.34 56.18 -19.29
C ASN A 312 -11.79 54.87 -18.62
#